data_AF-W0Z7Q6-F1
#
_entry.id   AF-W0Z7Q6-F1
#
_cell.length_a   1.000
_cell.length_b   1.000
_cell.length_c   1.000
_cell.angle_alpha   90.00
_cell.angle_beta   90.00
_cell.angle_gamma   90.00
#
_symmetry.space_group_name_H-M   'P 1'
#
loop_
_entity.id
_entity.type
_entity.pdbx_description
1 polymer ?
#
loop_
_entity_poly.entity_id
_entity_poly.type
_entity_poly.pdbx_seq_one_letter_code
_entity_poly.pdbx_strand_id
1 'polypeptide(L)' 'MTLQKWLQRAAVDDGSMPGQSRTEGAELREARKRIRLLEQENEVLRRAAAYLSQANLPGKGSTRS' A
#
# COMPACT_ATOMS: atom_id res chain seq x y z
N MET A 1 -18.52 -11.00 28.32
CA MET A 1 -19.07 -9.95 27.43
C MET A 1 -20.15 -9.21 28.21
N THR A 2 -20.18 -7.87 28.21
CA THR A 2 -21.17 -7.09 29.00
C THR A 2 -21.83 -6.03 28.14
N LEU A 3 -23.12 -5.74 28.39
CA LEU A 3 -23.93 -4.75 27.66
C LEU A 3 -23.24 -3.38 27.57
N GLN A 4 -22.58 -2.95 28.65
CA GLN A 4 -21.87 -1.68 28.71
C GLN A 4 -20.77 -1.55 27.65
N LYS A 5 -20.06 -2.64 27.34
CA LYS A 5 -19.05 -2.65 26.26
C LYS A 5 -19.68 -2.50 24.88
N TRP A 6 -20.89 -3.04 24.67
CA TRP A 6 -21.61 -2.87 23.42
C TRP A 6 -22.09 -1.44 23.22
N LEU A 7 -22.65 -0.83 24.27
CA LEU A 7 -23.08 0.57 24.24
C LEU A 7 -21.92 1.52 23.99
N GLN A 8 -20.78 1.31 24.67
CA GLN A 8 -19.59 2.12 24.44
C GLN A 8 -19.04 1.94 23.02
N ARG A 9 -19.12 0.73 22.45
CA ARG A 9 -18.71 0.48 21.06
C ARG A 9 -19.63 1.17 20.06
N ALA A 10 -20.95 1.12 20.28
CA ALA A 10 -21.92 1.82 19.46
C ALA A 10 -21.69 3.33 19.50
N ALA A 11 -21.43 3.92 20.68
CA ALA A 11 -21.12 5.33 20.80
C ALA A 11 -19.85 5.76 20.04
N VAL A 12 -18.85 4.88 19.94
CA VAL A 12 -17.66 5.10 19.11
C VAL A 12 -17.99 4.97 17.62
N ASP A 13 -18.77 3.96 17.24
CA ASP A 13 -19.15 3.75 15.85
C ASP A 13 -20.07 4.88 15.32
N ASP A 14 -20.90 5.48 16.19
CA ASP A 14 -21.76 6.65 15.90
C ASP A 14 -21.02 8.01 16.00
N GLY A 15 -19.76 8.03 16.42
CA GLY A 15 -18.96 9.25 16.56
C GLY A 15 -19.28 10.11 17.79
N SER A 16 -20.14 9.64 18.69
CA SER A 16 -20.44 10.30 19.97
C SER A 16 -19.29 10.20 20.97
N MET A 17 -18.36 9.26 20.76
CA MET A 17 -17.18 9.07 21.60
C MET A 17 -15.91 8.97 20.76
N PRO A 18 -14.76 9.45 21.26
CA PRO A 18 -13.49 9.30 20.58
C PRO A 18 -13.10 7.82 20.50
N GLY A 19 -12.71 7.39 19.31
CA GLY A 19 -12.24 6.04 19.04
C GLY A 19 -12.32 5.73 17.55
N GLN A 20 -11.57 4.73 17.10
CA GLN A 20 -11.62 4.32 15.69
C GLN A 20 -12.92 3.55 15.43
N SER A 21 -13.75 4.10 14.55
CA SER A 21 -14.97 3.43 14.13
C SER A 21 -14.65 2.17 13.32
N ARG A 22 -15.60 1.23 13.25
CA ARG A 22 -15.45 0.03 12.39
C ARG A 22 -15.23 0.40 10.92
N THR A 23 -15.88 1.46 10.45
CA THR A 23 -15.79 1.95 9.07
C THR A 23 -14.39 2.46 8.77
N GLU A 24 -13.85 3.35 9.61
CA GLU A 24 -12.46 3.83 9.50
C GLU A 24 -11.45 2.68 9.53
N GLY A 25 -11.67 1.69 10.40
CA GLY A 25 -10.82 0.51 10.46
C GLY A 25 -10.88 -0.34 9.18
N ALA A 26 -12.05 -0.43 8.53
CA ALA A 26 -12.21 -1.15 7.27
C ALA A 26 -11.52 -0.40 6.11
N GLU A 27 -11.73 0.91 6.01
CA GLU A 27 -11.08 1.77 5.02
C GLU A 27 -9.56 1.73 5.17
N LEU A 28 -9.03 1.81 6.40
CA LEU A 28 -7.60 1.73 6.64
C LEU A 28 -6.99 0.39 6.20
N ARG A 29 -7.71 -0.73 6.41
CA ARG A 29 -7.25 -2.04 5.92
C ARG A 29 -7.22 -2.08 4.40
N GLU A 30 -8.25 -1.55 3.75
CA GLU A 30 -8.33 -1.55 2.28
C GLU A 30 -7.29 -0.63 1.65
N ALA A 31 -7.09 0.56 2.21
CA ALA A 31 -6.03 1.48 1.82
C ALA A 31 -4.65 0.81 1.95
N ARG A 32 -4.37 0.12 3.06
CA ARG A 32 -3.11 -0.62 3.25
C ARG A 32 -2.91 -1.71 2.22
N LYS A 33 -3.96 -2.44 1.84
CA LYS A 33 -3.87 -3.45 0.75
C LYS A 33 -3.53 -2.79 -0.57
N ARG A 34 -4.20 -1.68 -0.92
CA ARG A 34 -3.96 -0.97 -2.18
C ARG A 34 -2.56 -0.41 -2.26
N ILE A 35 -2.04 0.17 -1.17
CA ILE A 35 -0.66 0.65 -1.07
C ILE A 35 0.32 -0.48 -1.35
N ARG A 36 0.17 -1.64 -0.67
CA ARG A 36 1.06 -2.78 -0.87
C ARG A 36 1.06 -3.28 -2.33
N LEU A 37 -0.11 -3.32 -2.97
CA LEU A 37 -0.21 -3.70 -4.37
C LEU A 37 0.52 -2.70 -5.29
N LEU A 38 0.29 -1.40 -5.07
CA LEU A 38 0.94 -0.34 -5.84
C LEU A 38 2.47 -0.32 -5.67
N GLU A 39 2.96 -0.65 -4.48
CA GLU A 39 4.40 -0.79 -4.22
C GLU A 39 5.00 -1.96 -5.01
N GLN A 40 4.30 -3.09 -5.09
CA GLN A 40 4.72 -4.24 -5.90
C GLN A 40 4.72 -3.91 -7.39
N GLU A 41 3.66 -3.27 -7.89
CA GLU A 41 3.57 -2.82 -9.28
C GLU A 41 4.71 -1.84 -9.62
N ASN A 42 4.99 -0.88 -8.75
CA ASN A 42 6.12 0.05 -8.92
C ASN A 42 7.47 -0.68 -8.95
N GLU A 43 7.67 -1.67 -8.10
CA GLU A 43 8.92 -2.43 -8.08
C GLU A 43 9.13 -3.20 -9.39
N VAL A 44 8.07 -3.81 -9.93
CA VAL A 44 8.12 -4.48 -11.25
C VAL A 44 8.46 -3.46 -12.34
N LEU A 45 7.82 -2.29 -12.33
CA LEU A 45 8.08 -1.24 -13.32
C LEU A 45 9.52 -0.71 -13.23
N ARG A 46 10.06 -0.50 -12.03
CA ARG A 46 11.45 -0.07 -11.84
C ARG A 46 12.44 -1.10 -12.38
N ARG A 47 12.20 -2.39 -12.13
CA ARG A 47 13.03 -3.47 -12.67
C ARG A 47 12.97 -3.51 -14.20
N ALA A 48 11.77 -3.41 -14.78
CA ALA A 48 11.60 -3.37 -16.23
C ALA A 48 12.33 -2.18 -16.86
N ALA A 49 12.24 -0.99 -16.25
CA ALA A 49 12.95 0.21 -16.71
C ALA A 49 14.47 0.04 -16.64
N ALA A 50 15.00 -0.60 -15.59
CA ALA A 50 16.42 -0.90 -15.47
C ALA A 50 16.90 -1.89 -16.53
N TYR A 51 16.11 -2.91 -16.85
CA TYR A 51 16.43 -3.83 -17.95
C TYR A 51 16.41 -3.13 -19.31
N LEU A 52 15.41 -2.29 -19.56
CA LEU A 52 15.32 -1.54 -20.81
C LEU A 52 16.48 -0.56 -20.98
N SER A 53 16.86 0.15 -19.91
CA SER A 53 17.99 1.08 -19.97
C SER A 53 19.31 0.37 -20.25
N GLN A 54 19.51 -0.86 -19.73
CA GLN A 54 20.67 -1.68 -20.06
C GLN A 54 20.69 -2.16 -21.52
N ALA A 55 19.53 -2.59 -22.05
CA ALA A 55 19.42 -3.03 -23.44
C ALA A 55 19.71 -1.92 -24.47
N ASN A 56 19.50 -0.67 -24.07
CA ASN A 56 19.72 0.50 -24.92
C ASN A 56 21.12 1.13 -24.78
N LEU A 57 22.01 0.54 -23.97
CA LEU A 57 23.42 0.98 -23.92
C LEU A 57 24.17 0.47 -25.16
N PRO A 58 24.90 1.33 -25.89
CA PRO A 58 25.76 0.87 -26.98
C PRO A 58 26.76 -0.15 -26.42
N GLY A 59 26.77 -1.35 -27.00
CA GLY A 59 27.57 -2.47 -26.52
C GLY A 59 29.00 -2.03 -26.24
N LYS A 60 29.49 -2.29 -25.03
CA LYS A 60 30.89 -2.01 -24.65
C LYS A 60 31.78 -2.99 -25.42
N GLY A 61 32.08 -2.63 -26.66
CA GLY A 61 32.72 -3.49 -27.63
C GLY A 61 33.05 -2.74 -28.92
N SER A 62 33.75 -1.61 -28.82
CA SER A 62 34.56 -1.10 -29.93
C SER A 62 35.70 -0.21 -29.41
N THR A 63 36.68 -0.85 -28.76
CA THR A 63 38.07 -0.39 -28.85
C THR A 63 38.92 -1.64 -28.94
N ARG A 64 39.01 -2.17 -30.17
CA ARG A 64 40.11 -3.06 -30.55
C ARG A 64 41.15 -2.15 -31.20
N SER A 65 42.17 -1.79 -30.43
CA SER A 65 43.41 -1.16 -30.90
C SER A 65 44.54 -1.73 -30.07
#